data_AF-A0A2G9TMF5-F1
#
_entry.id   AF-A0A2G9TMF5-F1
#
_cell.length_a   1.000
_cell.length_b   1.000
_cell.length_c   1.000
_cell.angle_alpha   90.00
_cell.angle_beta   90.00
_cell.angle_gamma   90.00
#
_symmetry.space_group_name_H-M   'P 1'
#
loop_
_entity.id
_entity.type
_entity.pdbx_description
1 polymer ?
#
loop_
_entity_poly.entity_id
_entity_poly.type
_entity_poly.pdbx_seq_one_letter_code
_entity_poly.pdbx_strand_id
1 'polypeptide(L)'
;MMTTTEASVLYNTTLAIDDPMEKLNYLKSIYTWLIPLMIIILALAIIGNGLIVLSAPFLSSPVSPYLKLCISLAAADMWAASLLITGLVVNSYLPVVIGVQKSSKCVDAWLEMFRVSGMLTSDMHLFALAINQFFGTMWPLKYKVMVTTRRIRCIVLSLWVVPLLFVFC
;
A
#
# COMPACT_ATOMS: atom_id res chain seq x y z
N MET A 1 0.42 0.29 61.34
CA MET A 1 -0.88 0.53 60.66
C MET A 1 -0.67 1.59 59.57
N MET A 2 0.17 1.29 58.56
CA MET A 2 0.56 2.21 57.46
C MET A 2 0.88 1.42 56.17
N THR A 3 0.15 0.35 55.88
CA THR A 3 0.44 -0.53 54.71
C THR A 3 -0.77 -0.76 53.80
N THR A 4 -1.95 -0.22 54.14
CA THR A 4 -3.19 -0.42 53.36
C THR A 4 -3.49 0.74 52.40
N THR A 5 -2.92 1.92 52.62
CA THR A 5 -3.12 3.11 51.78
C THR A 5 -2.25 3.13 50.52
N GLU A 6 -1.01 2.64 50.57
CA GLU A 6 -0.13 2.61 49.38
C GLU A 6 -0.51 1.51 48.39
N ALA A 7 -0.97 0.35 48.89
CA ALA A 7 -1.44 -0.75 48.05
C ALA A 7 -2.74 -0.41 47.30
N SER A 8 -3.64 0.37 47.93
CA SER A 8 -4.88 0.82 47.29
C SER A 8 -4.62 1.93 46.26
N VAL A 9 -3.64 2.80 46.49
CA VAL A 9 -3.22 3.82 45.50
C VAL A 9 -2.51 3.16 44.30
N LEU A 10 -1.61 2.18 44.51
CA LEU A 10 -0.95 1.46 43.42
C LEU A 10 -1.94 0.61 42.62
N TYR A 11 -2.92 -0.01 43.27
CA TYR A 11 -3.99 -0.78 42.62
C TYR A 11 -4.95 0.12 41.83
N ASN A 12 -5.32 1.29 42.37
CA ASN A 12 -6.10 2.29 41.62
C ASN A 12 -5.30 2.90 40.45
N THR A 13 -3.98 3.05 40.58
CA THR A 13 -3.12 3.61 39.52
C THR A 13 -2.86 2.59 38.41
N THR A 14 -2.80 1.30 38.73
CA THR A 14 -2.68 0.22 37.72
C THR A 14 -4.00 -0.11 37.04
N LEU A 15 -5.14 0.04 37.72
CA LEU A 15 -6.47 -0.04 37.10
C LEU A 15 -6.84 1.20 36.26
N ALA A 16 -6.35 2.39 36.61
CA ALA A 16 -6.56 3.60 35.81
C ALA A 16 -5.83 3.58 34.45
N ILE A 17 -4.75 2.80 34.32
CA ILE A 17 -4.03 2.65 33.04
C ILE A 17 -4.76 1.69 32.08
N ASP A 18 -5.68 0.86 32.58
CA ASP A 18 -6.50 -0.04 31.75
C ASP A 18 -7.91 0.50 31.52
N ASP A 19 -8.12 1.82 31.70
CA ASP A 19 -9.36 2.46 31.32
C ASP A 19 -9.44 2.48 29.78
N PRO A 20 -10.34 1.71 29.15
CA PRO A 20 -10.41 1.58 27.70
C PRO A 20 -10.65 2.93 27.01
N MET A 21 -11.19 3.90 27.76
CA MET A 21 -11.41 5.28 27.36
C MET A 21 -10.11 6.07 27.16
N GLU A 22 -9.13 5.94 28.05
CA GLU A 22 -7.84 6.66 27.95
C GLU A 22 -7.02 6.10 26.79
N LYS A 23 -6.98 4.77 26.66
CA LYS A 23 -6.34 4.08 25.54
C LYS A 23 -6.95 4.49 24.19
N LEU A 24 -8.28 4.59 24.11
CA LEU A 24 -8.98 5.03 22.90
C LEU A 24 -8.63 6.49 22.53
N ASN A 25 -8.55 7.38 23.52
CA ASN A 25 -8.17 8.78 23.31
C ASN A 25 -6.72 8.93 22.86
N TYR A 26 -5.81 8.14 23.44
CA TYR A 26 -4.41 8.09 23.00
C TYR A 26 -4.27 7.62 21.55
N LEU A 27 -4.95 6.52 21.20
CA LEU A 27 -4.98 6.02 19.83
C LEU A 27 -5.55 7.08 18.88
N LYS A 28 -6.69 7.68 19.22
CA LYS A 28 -7.32 8.73 18.42
C LYS A 28 -6.38 9.91 18.17
N SER A 29 -5.64 10.35 19.20
CA SER A 29 -4.65 11.42 19.08
C SER A 29 -3.53 11.06 18.10
N ILE A 30 -2.99 9.84 18.18
CA ILE A 30 -1.96 9.34 17.27
C ILE A 30 -2.48 9.27 15.83
N TYR A 31 -3.66 8.65 15.62
CA TYR A 31 -4.28 8.52 14.30
C TYR A 31 -4.60 9.87 13.66
N THR A 32 -4.97 10.87 14.46
CA THR A 32 -5.28 12.23 13.99
C THR A 32 -4.10 12.89 13.27
N TRP A 33 -2.86 12.62 13.71
CA TRP A 33 -1.66 13.16 13.06
C TRP A 33 -1.03 12.21 12.04
N LEU A 34 -1.05 10.91 12.32
CA LEU A 34 -0.41 9.89 11.48
C LEU A 34 -1.12 9.73 10.13
N ILE A 35 -2.46 9.67 10.12
CA ILE A 35 -3.25 9.47 8.90
C ILE A 35 -3.03 10.60 7.88
N PRO A 36 -3.16 11.91 8.22
CA PRO A 36 -2.96 12.97 7.24
C PRO A 36 -1.52 13.04 6.73
N LEU A 37 -0.52 12.78 7.58
CA LEU A 37 0.86 12.66 7.15
C LEU A 37 1.01 11.55 6.11
N MET A 38 0.41 10.39 6.34
CA MET A 38 0.45 9.27 5.40
C MET A 38 -0.25 9.60 4.08
N ILE A 39 -1.39 10.28 4.12
CA ILE A 39 -2.10 10.75 2.91
C ILE A 39 -1.21 11.68 2.09
N ILE A 40 -0.48 12.61 2.73
CA ILE A 40 0.44 13.52 2.03
C ILE A 40 1.55 12.74 1.33
N ILE A 41 2.18 11.79 2.01
CA ILE A 41 3.24 10.95 1.42
C ILE A 41 2.70 10.14 0.24
N LEU A 42 1.53 9.52 0.39
CA LEU A 42 0.89 8.75 -0.68
C LEU A 42 0.48 9.64 -1.87
N ALA A 43 0.04 10.87 -1.61
CA ALA A 43 -0.26 11.84 -2.68
C ALA A 43 1.00 12.21 -3.47
N LEU A 44 2.13 12.44 -2.78
CA LEU A 44 3.43 12.65 -3.44
C LEU A 44 3.84 11.44 -4.28
N ALA A 45 3.60 10.21 -3.78
CA ALA A 45 3.87 8.99 -4.53
C ALA A 45 3.01 8.89 -5.80
N ILE A 46 1.73 9.26 -5.75
CA ILE A 46 0.84 9.31 -6.93
C ILE A 46 1.37 10.32 -7.95
N ILE A 47 1.77 11.51 -7.50
CA ILE A 47 2.31 12.55 -8.39
C ILE A 47 3.62 12.07 -9.03
N GLY A 48 4.55 11.56 -8.24
CA GLY A 48 5.86 11.10 -8.71
C GLY A 48 5.73 9.97 -9.73
N ASN A 49 4.96 8.93 -9.40
CA ASN A 49 4.73 7.81 -10.32
C ASN A 49 3.87 8.22 -11.54
N GLY A 50 2.95 9.17 -11.36
CA GLY A 50 2.17 9.78 -12.45
C GLY A 50 3.05 10.49 -13.46
N LEU A 51 4.03 11.27 -13.00
CA LEU A 51 5.00 11.92 -13.88
C LEU A 51 5.80 10.90 -14.70
N ILE A 52 6.18 9.76 -14.13
CA ILE A 52 6.88 8.69 -14.85
C ILE A 52 6.00 8.11 -15.98
N VAL A 53 4.73 7.82 -15.67
CA VAL A 53 3.78 7.29 -16.66
C VAL A 53 3.48 8.33 -17.76
N LEU A 54 3.31 9.60 -17.39
CA LEU A 54 3.09 10.69 -18.35
C LEU A 54 4.33 10.98 -19.21
N SER A 55 5.53 10.71 -18.68
CA SER A 55 6.79 10.86 -19.41
C SER A 55 7.07 9.69 -20.38
N ALA A 56 6.41 8.55 -20.20
CA ALA A 56 6.58 7.37 -21.05
C ALA A 56 6.45 7.62 -22.57
N PRO A 57 5.43 8.34 -23.08
CA PRO A 57 5.33 8.63 -24.52
C PRO A 57 6.41 9.60 -25.04
N PHE A 58 7.04 10.39 -24.16
CA PHE A 58 8.10 11.31 -24.54
C PHE A 58 9.48 10.64 -24.66
N LEU A 59 9.62 9.39 -24.23
CA LEU A 59 10.87 8.65 -24.40
C LEU A 59 11.04 8.20 -25.86
N SER A 60 12.10 8.71 -26.49
CA SER A 60 12.47 8.35 -27.86
C SER A 60 12.73 6.84 -27.99
N SER A 61 12.20 6.24 -29.06
CA SER A 61 12.37 4.81 -29.34
C SER A 61 13.81 4.47 -29.78
N PRO A 62 14.31 3.25 -29.49
CA PRO A 62 13.60 2.10 -28.92
C PRO A 62 13.61 2.02 -27.39
N VAL A 63 12.43 1.88 -26.80
CA VAL A 63 12.23 1.70 -25.35
C VAL A 63 12.66 0.29 -24.92
N SER A 64 13.61 0.20 -23.99
CA SER A 64 14.10 -1.09 -23.47
C SER A 64 12.97 -1.85 -22.75
N PRO A 65 12.96 -3.20 -22.79
CA PRO A 65 11.95 -3.99 -22.07
C PRO A 65 11.91 -3.73 -20.56
N TYR A 66 13.08 -3.47 -19.99
CA TYR A 66 13.24 -3.08 -18.59
C TYR A 66 12.43 -1.81 -18.28
N LEU A 67 12.55 -0.80 -19.14
CA LEU A 67 11.84 0.46 -18.97
C LEU A 67 10.33 0.31 -19.10
N LYS A 68 9.82 -0.60 -19.94
CA LYS A 68 8.39 -0.94 -20.00
C LYS A 68 7.89 -1.54 -18.68
N LEU A 69 8.71 -2.38 -18.02
CA LEU A 69 8.39 -2.92 -16.70
C LEU A 69 8.42 -1.82 -15.63
N CYS A 70 9.38 -0.89 -15.68
CA CYS A 70 9.41 0.27 -14.78
C CYS A 70 8.18 1.17 -14.92
N ILE A 71 7.71 1.42 -16.15
CA ILE A 71 6.48 2.19 -16.39
C ILE A 71 5.25 1.45 -15.83
N SER A 72 5.19 0.12 -16.00
CA SER A 72 4.11 -0.69 -15.42
C SER A 72 4.13 -0.69 -13.90
N LEU A 73 5.32 -0.76 -13.29
CA LEU A 73 5.51 -0.64 -11.84
C LEU A 73 5.02 0.72 -11.34
N ALA A 74 5.42 1.82 -12.00
CA ALA A 74 4.94 3.15 -11.64
C ALA A 74 3.41 3.25 -11.71
N ALA A 75 2.78 2.68 -12.75
CA ALA A 75 1.31 2.62 -12.83
C ALA A 75 0.69 1.77 -11.70
N ALA A 76 1.31 0.64 -11.33
CA ALA A 76 0.87 -0.20 -10.22
C ALA A 76 1.01 0.53 -8.87
N ASP A 77 2.09 1.28 -8.65
CA ASP A 77 2.32 2.05 -7.43
C ASP A 77 1.33 3.21 -7.29
N MET A 78 0.98 3.90 -8.40
CA MET A 78 -0.09 4.89 -8.39
C MET A 78 -1.43 4.28 -7.98
N TRP A 79 -1.74 3.11 -8.55
CA TRP A 79 -2.98 2.39 -8.25
C TRP A 79 -3.03 1.95 -6.79
N ALA A 80 -1.95 1.33 -6.29
CA ALA A 80 -1.82 0.91 -4.91
C ALA A 80 -1.93 2.10 -3.94
N ALA A 81 -1.24 3.22 -4.22
CA ALA A 81 -1.31 4.43 -3.41
C ALA A 81 -2.72 5.03 -3.39
N SER A 82 -3.45 5.01 -4.51
CA SER A 82 -4.84 5.48 -4.59
C SER A 82 -5.78 4.62 -3.74
N LEU A 83 -5.62 3.29 -3.79
CA LEU A 83 -6.36 2.35 -2.95
C LEU A 83 -6.01 2.52 -1.46
N LEU A 84 -4.74 2.75 -1.15
CA LEU A 84 -4.27 3.03 0.22
C LEU A 84 -4.89 4.31 0.77
N ILE A 85 -4.89 5.42 0.02
CA ILE A 85 -5.54 6.67 0.44
C ILE A 85 -7.04 6.44 0.65
N THR A 86 -7.71 5.78 -0.28
CA THR A 86 -9.15 5.51 -0.19
C THR A 86 -9.47 4.67 1.05
N GLY A 87 -8.70 3.61 1.30
CA GLY A 87 -8.84 2.78 2.49
C GLY A 87 -8.56 3.55 3.79
N LEU A 88 -7.51 4.39 3.83
CA LEU A 88 -7.17 5.18 5.02
C LEU A 88 -8.26 6.21 5.34
N VAL A 89 -8.82 6.88 4.32
CA VAL A 89 -9.87 7.89 4.49
C VAL A 89 -11.18 7.25 4.92
N VAL A 90 -11.63 6.20 4.22
CA VAL A 90 -12.93 5.57 4.45
C VAL A 90 -12.93 4.71 5.72
N ASN A 91 -11.89 3.90 5.95
CA ASN A 91 -11.87 2.94 7.06
C ASN A 91 -11.32 3.53 8.36
N SER A 92 -10.52 4.61 8.28
CA SER A 92 -9.79 5.14 9.44
C SER A 92 -10.15 6.59 9.75
N TYR A 93 -10.10 7.51 8.77
CA TYR A 93 -10.35 8.93 9.03
C TYR A 93 -11.83 9.26 9.32
N LEU A 94 -12.75 8.78 8.48
CA LEU A 94 -14.19 8.97 8.62
C LEU A 94 -14.76 8.47 9.97
N PRO A 95 -14.49 7.22 10.42
CA PRO A 95 -15.06 6.72 11.67
C PRO A 95 -14.42 7.34 12.91
N VAL A 96 -13.13 7.73 12.87
CA VAL A 96 -12.41 8.24 14.05
C VAL A 96 -12.63 9.75 14.25
N VAL A 97 -12.68 10.53 13.17
CA VAL A 97 -12.75 12.00 13.23
C VAL A 97 -14.18 12.53 13.08
N ILE A 98 -14.99 11.95 12.17
CA ILE A 98 -16.32 12.47 11.82
C ILE A 98 -17.44 11.68 12.52
N GLY A 99 -17.15 10.49 13.08
CA GLY A 99 -18.12 9.71 13.85
C GLY A 99 -19.30 9.17 13.03
N VAL A 100 -19.17 9.15 11.70
CA VAL A 100 -20.19 8.59 10.80
C VAL A 100 -20.21 7.08 11.00
N GLN A 101 -21.38 6.53 11.34
CA GLN A 101 -21.53 5.09 11.47
C GLN A 101 -21.25 4.39 10.13
N LYS A 102 -20.45 3.32 10.18
CA LYS A 102 -20.07 2.54 9.01
C LYS A 102 -21.33 2.08 8.27
N SER A 103 -21.45 2.47 6.99
CA SER A 103 -22.64 2.17 6.18
C SER A 103 -22.85 0.66 6.00
N SER A 104 -21.78 -0.14 5.87
CA SER A 104 -21.84 -1.60 5.98
C SER A 104 -20.44 -2.21 6.25
N LYS A 105 -20.38 -3.32 7.01
CA LYS A 105 -19.13 -4.06 7.24
C LYS A 105 -18.58 -4.72 5.97
N CYS A 106 -19.46 -5.02 5.00
CA CYS A 106 -19.08 -5.64 3.74
C CYS A 106 -18.25 -4.70 2.85
N VAL A 107 -18.61 -3.42 2.78
CA VAL A 107 -17.87 -2.43 1.98
C VAL A 107 -16.47 -2.18 2.57
N ASP A 108 -16.37 -2.12 3.89
CA ASP A 108 -15.10 -1.98 4.62
C ASP A 108 -14.15 -3.17 4.33
N ALA A 109 -14.68 -4.39 4.41
CA ALA A 109 -13.94 -5.61 4.07
C ALA A 109 -13.52 -5.64 2.59
N TRP A 110 -14.39 -5.22 1.67
CA TRP A 110 -14.04 -5.13 0.24
C TRP A 110 -12.92 -4.13 -0.02
N LEU A 111 -12.97 -2.95 0.59
CA LEU A 111 -11.91 -1.94 0.47
C LEU A 111 -10.58 -2.45 1.03
N GLU A 112 -10.62 -3.18 2.14
CA GLU A 112 -9.46 -3.84 2.72
C GLU A 112 -8.83 -4.85 1.75
N MET A 113 -9.66 -5.70 1.15
CA MET A 113 -9.21 -6.67 0.14
C MET A 113 -8.56 -5.98 -1.06
N PHE A 114 -9.19 -4.92 -1.59
CA PHE A 114 -8.60 -4.15 -2.67
C PHE A 114 -7.25 -3.54 -2.27
N ARG A 115 -7.14 -2.98 -1.06
CA ARG A 115 -5.89 -2.40 -0.55
C ARG A 115 -4.77 -3.43 -0.52
N VAL A 116 -5.02 -4.63 0.02
CA VAL A 116 -4.04 -5.72 0.09
C VAL A 116 -3.65 -6.19 -1.32
N SER A 117 -4.62 -6.32 -2.23
CA SER A 117 -4.35 -6.69 -3.62
C SER A 117 -3.46 -5.68 -4.35
N GLY A 118 -3.65 -4.38 -4.09
CA GLY A 118 -2.83 -3.30 -4.64
C GLY A 118 -1.39 -3.36 -4.16
N MET A 119 -1.18 -3.57 -2.86
CA MET A 119 0.16 -3.76 -2.29
C MET A 119 0.87 -4.98 -2.88
N LEU A 120 0.18 -6.12 -2.95
CA LEU A 120 0.72 -7.35 -3.54
C LEU A 120 1.07 -7.17 -5.03
N THR A 121 0.26 -6.40 -5.77
CA THR A 121 0.53 -6.08 -7.18
C THR A 121 1.83 -5.31 -7.34
N SER A 122 2.09 -4.30 -6.50
CA SER A 122 3.35 -3.54 -6.51
C SER A 122 4.55 -4.46 -6.22
N ASP A 123 4.46 -5.30 -5.18
CA ASP A 123 5.52 -6.24 -4.80
C ASP A 123 5.83 -7.25 -5.93
N MET A 124 4.80 -7.78 -6.59
CA MET A 124 5.01 -8.68 -7.73
C MET A 124 5.69 -7.98 -8.91
N HIS A 125 5.38 -6.70 -9.17
CA HIS A 125 6.07 -5.91 -10.20
C HIS A 125 7.54 -5.65 -9.83
N LEU A 126 7.85 -5.37 -8.57
CA LEU A 126 9.22 -5.25 -8.07
C LEU A 126 9.99 -6.56 -8.23
N PHE A 127 9.35 -7.68 -7.88
CA PHE A 127 9.94 -9.01 -8.05
C PHE A 127 10.22 -9.33 -9.53
N ALA A 128 9.29 -9.01 -10.42
CA ALA A 128 9.48 -9.16 -11.87
C ALA A 128 10.63 -8.27 -12.39
N LEU A 129 10.78 -7.06 -11.84
CA LEU A 129 11.88 -6.17 -12.18
C LEU A 129 13.23 -6.74 -11.73
N ALA A 130 13.30 -7.29 -10.51
CA ALA A 130 14.50 -7.93 -9.98
C ALA A 130 14.92 -9.15 -10.82
N ILE A 131 13.95 -10.00 -11.21
CA ILE A 131 14.20 -11.12 -12.14
C ILE A 131 14.72 -10.61 -13.48
N ASN A 132 14.11 -9.55 -14.03
CA ASN A 132 14.53 -8.98 -15.30
C ASN A 132 15.98 -8.45 -15.24
N GLN A 133 16.38 -7.80 -14.15
CA GLN A 133 17.76 -7.37 -13.92
C GLN A 133 18.71 -8.56 -13.75
N PHE A 134 18.31 -9.59 -13.02
CA PHE A 134 19.11 -10.81 -12.83
C PHE A 134 19.44 -11.49 -14.16
N PHE A 135 18.44 -11.69 -15.04
CA PHE A 135 18.68 -12.26 -16.37
C PHE A 135 19.48 -11.35 -17.28
N GLY A 136 19.31 -10.02 -17.17
CA GLY A 136 20.09 -9.04 -17.91
C GLY A 136 21.59 -9.11 -17.58
N THR A 137 21.93 -9.33 -16.32
CA THR A 137 23.32 -9.46 -15.85
C THR A 137 23.91 -10.83 -16.20
N MET A 138 23.17 -11.91 -15.96
CA MET A 138 23.71 -13.27 -16.12
C MET A 138 23.78 -13.73 -17.59
N TRP A 139 22.84 -13.30 -18.45
CA TRP A 139 22.73 -13.79 -19.84
C TRP A 139 22.45 -12.67 -20.87
N PRO A 140 23.35 -11.68 -21.02
CA PRO A 140 23.12 -10.51 -21.87
C PRO A 140 22.86 -10.85 -23.36
N LEU A 141 23.51 -11.90 -23.89
CA LEU A 141 23.36 -12.31 -25.29
C LEU A 141 22.02 -12.99 -25.61
N LYS A 142 21.48 -13.81 -24.69
CA LYS A 142 20.16 -14.41 -24.85
C LYS A 142 19.03 -13.45 -24.51
N TYR A 143 19.27 -12.47 -23.64
CA TYR A 143 18.28 -11.47 -23.24
C TYR A 143 17.73 -10.68 -24.44
N LYS A 144 18.60 -10.28 -25.38
CA LYS A 144 18.21 -9.54 -26.59
C LYS A 144 17.28 -10.33 -27.54
N VAL A 145 17.36 -11.66 -27.51
CA VAL A 145 16.54 -12.58 -28.34
C VAL A 145 15.30 -13.08 -27.60
N MET A 146 15.39 -13.25 -26.27
CA MET A 146 14.34 -13.85 -25.44
C MET A 146 13.22 -12.86 -25.09
N VAL A 147 13.55 -11.57 -24.92
CA VAL A 147 12.58 -10.56 -24.46
C VAL A 147 11.83 -9.94 -25.63
N THR A 148 10.70 -10.57 -25.99
CA THR A 148 9.78 -10.06 -27.01
C THR A 148 8.66 -9.23 -26.38
N THR A 149 8.16 -8.23 -27.10
CA THR A 149 7.08 -7.33 -26.64
C THR A 149 5.81 -8.09 -26.23
N ARG A 150 5.51 -9.22 -26.90
CA ARG A 150 4.36 -10.08 -26.55
C ARG A 150 4.52 -10.73 -25.18
N ARG A 151 5.71 -11.27 -24.86
CA ARG A 151 5.98 -11.90 -23.57
C ARG A 151 5.92 -10.90 -22.42
N ILE A 152 6.50 -9.71 -22.60
CA ILE A 152 6.42 -8.63 -21.59
C ILE A 152 4.97 -8.21 -21.35
N ARG A 153 4.15 -8.08 -22.40
CA ARG A 153 2.73 -7.77 -22.24
C ARG A 153 1.97 -8.86 -21.47
N CYS A 154 2.24 -10.14 -21.76
CA CYS A 154 1.67 -11.24 -21.00
C CYS A 154 2.11 -11.22 -19.53
N ILE A 155 3.40 -10.98 -19.25
CA ILE A 155 3.92 -10.87 -17.87
C ILE A 155 3.20 -9.74 -17.14
N VAL A 156 3.12 -8.54 -17.74
CA VAL A 156 2.39 -7.41 -17.14
C VAL A 156 0.94 -7.78 -16.86
N LEU A 157 0.21 -8.36 -17.81
CA LEU A 157 -1.18 -8.77 -17.57
C LEU A 157 -1.30 -9.78 -16.43
N SER A 158 -0.42 -10.78 -16.37
CA SER A 158 -0.40 -11.75 -15.27
C SER A 158 -0.13 -11.09 -13.91
N LEU A 159 0.76 -10.09 -13.86
CA LEU A 159 1.09 -9.38 -12.62
C LEU A 159 -0.09 -8.58 -12.05
N TRP A 160 -1.05 -8.18 -12.87
CA TRP A 160 -2.29 -7.53 -12.40
C TRP A 160 -3.36 -8.55 -11.99
N VAL A 161 -3.47 -9.66 -12.72
CA VAL A 161 -4.54 -10.64 -12.50
C VAL A 161 -4.25 -11.55 -11.30
N VAL A 162 -3.01 -12.00 -11.12
CA VAL A 162 -2.65 -12.95 -10.05
C VAL A 162 -2.93 -12.42 -8.64
N PRO A 163 -2.53 -11.18 -8.27
CA PRO A 163 -2.85 -10.62 -6.95
C PRO A 163 -4.35 -10.51 -6.69
N LEU A 164 -5.12 -10.11 -7.70
CA LEU A 164 -6.58 -10.00 -7.59
C LEU A 164 -7.19 -11.39 -7.36
N LEU A 165 -6.83 -12.37 -8.18
CA LEU A 165 -7.32 -13.74 -8.00
C LEU A 165 -6.94 -14.31 -6.63
N PHE A 166 -5.74 -14.06 -6.14
CA PHE A 166 -5.29 -14.57 -4.84
C PHE A 166 -6.08 -13.98 -3.65
N VAL A 167 -6.47 -12.71 -3.74
CA VAL A 167 -7.20 -12.05 -2.64
C VAL A 167 -8.71 -12.32 -2.70
N PHE A 168 -9.27 -12.51 -3.89
CA PHE A 168 -10.71 -12.71 -4.08
C PHE A 168 -11.15 -14.19 -4.12
N CYS A 169 -10.21 -15.14 -4.24
CA CYS A 169 -10.48 -16.57 -4.28
C CYS A 169 -10.19 -17.25 -2.95
#